data_AF-A0A2V7BKM4-F1
#
_entry.id   AF-A0A2V7BKM4-F1
#
_cell.length_a   1.000
_cell.length_b   1.000
_cell.length_c   1.000
_cell.angle_alpha   90.00
_cell.angle_beta   90.00
_cell.angle_gamma   90.00
#
_symmetry.space_group_name_H-M   'P 1'
#
loop_
_entity.id
_entity.type
_entity.pdbx_description
1 polymer ?
#
loop_
_entity_poly.entity_id
_entity_poly.type
_entity_poly.pdbx_seq_one_letter_code
_entity_poly.pdbx_strand_id
1 'polypeptide(L)'
;MRWALVAAKSSVGVWHSGCVPSKGMASVPATSPPPLLESSLGYHGAVSAFKRRLIEATLHQVSGNRTHAARMLGLQRTYLLRLIRDLGVAAPPPPTRGRRLA
;
A
#
# COMPACT_ATOMS: atom_id res chain seq x y z
N MET A 1 -8.71 -20.31 -27.58
CA MET A 1 -9.46 -19.86 -26.39
C MET A 1 -9.32 -18.35 -26.28
N ARG A 2 -10.39 -17.62 -26.60
CA ARG A 2 -10.42 -16.17 -26.79
C ARG A 2 -10.20 -15.43 -25.46
N TRP A 3 -9.12 -14.65 -25.37
CA TRP A 3 -8.92 -13.66 -24.32
C TRP A 3 -9.93 -12.54 -24.51
N ALA A 4 -10.97 -12.52 -23.68
CA ALA A 4 -11.90 -11.41 -23.62
C ALA A 4 -11.16 -10.20 -23.04
N LEU A 5 -11.01 -9.19 -23.90
CA LEU A 5 -10.61 -7.83 -23.58
C LEU A 5 -11.53 -7.31 -22.47
N VAL A 6 -11.00 -7.12 -21.26
CA VAL A 6 -11.59 -6.18 -20.30
C VAL A 6 -10.66 -4.99 -20.25
N ALA A 7 -11.08 -3.94 -20.93
CA ALA A 7 -10.53 -2.61 -20.82
C ALA A 7 -10.71 -2.11 -19.38
N ALA A 8 -9.76 -2.43 -18.52
CA ALA A 8 -9.59 -1.74 -17.25
C ALA A 8 -8.90 -0.41 -17.57
N LYS A 9 -9.71 0.65 -17.63
CA LYS A 9 -9.23 2.03 -17.65
C LYS A 9 -8.19 2.18 -16.53
N SER A 10 -6.92 2.33 -16.92
CA SER A 10 -5.87 2.88 -16.09
C SER A 10 -6.33 4.23 -15.59
N SER A 11 -6.91 4.28 -14.39
CA SER A 11 -6.79 5.47 -13.57
C SER A 11 -5.36 5.41 -13.03
N VAL A 12 -4.42 5.89 -13.85
CA VAL A 12 -3.09 6.22 -13.37
C VAL A 12 -3.35 7.30 -12.33
N GLY A 13 -3.31 6.90 -11.06
CA GLY A 13 -3.34 7.84 -9.95
C GLY A 13 -2.11 8.68 -10.12
N VAL A 14 -2.31 9.91 -10.59
CA VAL A 14 -1.31 10.96 -10.51
C VAL A 14 -0.90 11.01 -9.04
N TRP A 15 0.30 10.52 -8.75
CA TRP A 15 1.01 10.90 -7.54
C TRP A 15 1.30 12.37 -7.75
N HIS A 16 0.43 13.23 -7.23
CA HIS A 16 0.69 14.65 -7.22
C HIS A 16 1.94 14.85 -6.38
N SER A 17 3.08 15.02 -7.05
CA SER A 17 4.11 15.94 -6.61
C SER A 17 3.43 17.31 -6.50
N GLY A 18 2.84 17.56 -5.34
CA GLY A 18 2.31 18.87 -4.98
C GLY A 18 3.48 19.83 -4.86
N CYS A 19 3.68 20.65 -5.88
CA CYS A 19 4.35 21.94 -5.73
C CYS A 19 3.64 22.72 -4.62
N VAL A 20 4.35 23.00 -3.54
CA VAL A 20 3.86 23.82 -2.44
C VAL A 20 4.04 25.30 -2.83
N PRO A 21 3.00 26.16 -2.75
CA PRO A 21 3.18 27.59 -2.95
C PRO A 21 3.84 28.22 -1.71
N SER A 22 5.04 28.79 -1.89
CA SER A 22 5.70 29.61 -0.87
C SER A 22 4.93 30.92 -0.67
N LYS A 23 4.21 31.06 0.45
CA LYS A 23 3.80 32.36 0.96
C LYS A 23 3.59 32.35 2.48
N GLY A 24 4.40 33.15 3.17
CA GLY A 24 4.12 33.64 4.53
C GLY A 24 4.98 33.03 5.62
N MET A 25 5.98 33.78 6.08
CA MET A 25 6.58 33.60 7.40
C MET A 25 5.49 33.70 8.47
N ALA A 26 5.29 32.62 9.22
CA ALA A 26 4.66 32.64 10.52
C ALA A 26 5.40 31.61 11.39
N SER A 27 5.78 32.05 12.58
CA SER A 27 6.51 31.35 13.64
C SER A 27 6.47 29.83 13.54
N VAL A 28 7.65 29.22 13.44
CA VAL A 28 7.85 27.77 13.53
C VAL A 28 7.21 27.26 14.83
N PRO A 29 6.05 26.55 14.82
CA PRO A 29 5.75 25.71 15.96
C PRO A 29 6.81 24.60 15.90
N ALA A 30 7.45 24.30 17.02
CA ALA A 30 8.48 23.27 17.11
C ALA A 30 7.97 21.97 16.47
N THR A 31 8.35 21.76 15.21
CA THR A 31 8.12 20.53 14.48
C THR A 31 8.94 19.49 15.22
N SER A 32 8.27 18.71 16.07
CA SER A 32 8.83 17.46 16.59
C SER A 32 9.42 16.72 15.38
N PRO A 33 10.74 16.51 15.32
CA PRO A 33 11.32 15.78 14.21
C PRO A 33 10.60 14.43 14.10
N PRO A 34 10.21 13.97 12.90
CA PRO A 34 9.70 12.62 12.74
C PRO A 34 10.70 11.66 13.39
N PRO A 35 10.23 10.62 14.10
CA PRO A 35 11.09 9.80 14.95
C PRO A 35 12.30 9.32 14.14
N LEU A 36 13.48 9.81 14.53
CA LEU A 36 14.78 9.60 13.88
C LEU A 36 15.17 8.12 13.75
N LEU A 37 14.36 7.21 14.30
CA LEU A 37 14.43 5.76 14.11
C LEU A 37 14.30 5.33 12.65
N GLU A 38 13.57 6.07 11.82
CA GLU A 38 13.36 5.66 10.42
C GLU A 38 14.59 5.97 9.53
N SER A 39 15.43 6.93 9.93
CA SER A 39 16.65 7.30 9.21
C SER A 39 17.81 6.32 9.41
N SER A 40 17.76 5.45 10.42
CA SER A 40 18.79 4.42 10.65
C SER A 40 18.54 3.12 9.86
N LEU A 41 17.37 2.99 9.23
CA LEU A 41 17.08 1.90 8.31
C LEU A 41 17.74 2.25 6.98
N GLY A 42 18.93 1.70 6.71
CA GLY A 42 19.57 1.81 5.39
C GLY A 42 18.62 1.42 4.24
N TYR A 43 19.04 1.58 2.98
CA TYR A 43 18.19 1.41 1.79
C TYR A 43 17.14 0.28 1.87
N HIS A 44 17.55 -0.93 2.26
CA HIS A 44 16.65 -2.08 2.38
C HIS A 44 15.53 -1.90 3.40
N GLY A 45 15.81 -1.24 4.52
CA GLY A 45 14.82 -0.93 5.54
C GLY A 45 13.83 0.13 5.07
N ALA A 46 14.30 1.20 4.44
CA ALA A 46 13.43 2.21 3.82
C ALA A 46 12.51 1.61 2.74
N VAL A 47 13.05 0.76 1.86
CA VAL A 47 12.27 0.04 0.84
C VAL A 47 11.27 -0.92 1.47
N SER A 48 11.65 -1.60 2.56
CA SER A 48 10.75 -2.53 3.26
C SER A 48 9.62 -1.80 3.97
N ALA A 49 9.88 -0.65 4.60
CA ALA A 49 8.87 0.21 5.19
C ALA A 49 7.90 0.75 4.13
N PHE A 50 8.42 1.19 2.98
CA PHE A 50 7.58 1.63 1.86
C PHE A 50 6.67 0.50 1.36
N LYS A 51 7.23 -0.68 1.05
CA LYS A 51 6.46 -1.86 0.61
C LYS A 51 5.37 -2.21 1.62
N ARG A 52 5.69 -2.19 2.91
CA ARG A 52 4.73 -2.47 3.99
C ARG A 52 3.54 -1.51 3.94
N ARG A 53 3.80 -0.19 3.96
CA ARG A 53 2.76 0.85 3.94
C ARG A 53 1.91 0.77 2.67
N LEU A 54 2.53 0.51 1.52
CA LEU A 54 1.82 0.34 0.24
C LEU A 54 0.85 -0.85 0.29
N ILE A 55 1.33 -2.01 0.76
CA ILE A 55 0.51 -3.23 0.85
C ILE A 55 -0.63 -3.04 1.86
N GLU A 56 -0.36 -2.45 3.02
CA GLU A 56 -1.38 -2.13 4.03
C GLU A 56 -2.48 -1.25 3.42
N ALA A 57 -2.12 -0.12 2.80
CA ALA A 57 -3.07 0.79 2.20
C ALA A 57 -3.94 0.11 1.13
N THR A 58 -3.35 -0.68 0.24
CA THR A 58 -4.11 -1.41 -0.78
C THR A 58 -5.05 -2.46 -0.16
N LEU A 59 -4.59 -3.20 0.86
CA LEU A 59 -5.44 -4.17 1.55
C LEU A 59 -6.63 -3.51 2.23
N HIS A 60 -6.45 -2.32 2.82
CA HIS A 60 -7.54 -1.54 3.38
C HIS A 60 -8.53 -1.08 2.29
N GLN A 61 -8.04 -0.57 1.16
CA GLN A 61 -8.89 -0.14 0.04
C GLN A 61 -9.78 -1.27 -0.50
N VAL A 62 -9.25 -2.50 -0.57
CA VAL A 62 -10.00 -3.66 -1.08
C VAL A 62 -10.65 -4.50 0.03
N SER A 63 -10.79 -3.95 1.24
CA SER A 63 -11.42 -4.62 2.40
C SER A 63 -10.86 -6.02 2.68
N GLY A 64 -9.54 -6.18 2.61
CA GLY A 64 -8.85 -7.46 2.88
C GLY A 64 -8.93 -8.50 1.77
N ASN A 65 -9.50 -8.19 0.59
CA ASN A 65 -9.50 -9.10 -0.54
C ASN A 65 -8.11 -9.23 -1.19
N ARG A 66 -7.30 -10.18 -0.67
CA ARG A 66 -5.92 -10.40 -1.10
C ARG A 66 -5.75 -10.70 -2.59
N THR A 67 -6.71 -11.36 -3.23
CA THR A 67 -6.64 -11.62 -4.68
C THR A 67 -6.83 -10.33 -5.48
N HIS A 68 -7.74 -9.46 -5.02
CA HIS A 68 -7.96 -8.15 -5.64
C HIS A 68 -6.75 -7.22 -5.41
N ALA A 69 -6.22 -7.18 -4.18
CA ALA A 69 -5.02 -6.40 -3.86
C ALA A 69 -3.82 -6.80 -4.74
N ALA A 70 -3.58 -8.11 -4.91
CA ALA A 70 -2.49 -8.59 -5.76
C ALA A 70 -2.63 -8.10 -7.21
N ARG A 71 -3.86 -8.12 -7.75
CA ARG A 71 -4.14 -7.63 -9.11
C ARG A 71 -3.92 -6.11 -9.22
N MET A 72 -4.36 -5.33 -8.23
CA MET A 72 -4.13 -3.87 -8.22
C MET A 72 -2.65 -3.51 -8.15
N LEU A 73 -1.86 -4.28 -7.40
CA LEU A 73 -0.41 -4.09 -7.31
C LEU A 73 0.36 -4.67 -8.50
N GLY A 74 -0.30 -5.36 -9.43
CA GLY A 74 0.36 -6.06 -10.54
C GLY A 74 1.24 -7.24 -10.10
N LEU A 75 0.97 -7.80 -8.92
CA LEU A 75 1.75 -8.89 -8.33
C LEU A 75 1.04 -10.23 -8.46
N GLN A 76 1.81 -11.31 -8.50
CA GLN A 76 1.26 -12.64 -8.29
C GLN A 76 0.74 -12.77 -6.85
N ARG A 77 -0.46 -13.36 -6.67
CA ARG A 77 -1.07 -13.56 -5.35
C ARG A 77 -0.14 -14.27 -4.36
N THR A 78 0.59 -15.28 -4.83
CA THR A 78 1.57 -16.05 -4.03
C THR A 78 2.67 -15.14 -3.50
N TYR A 79 3.18 -14.25 -4.34
CA TYR A 79 4.22 -13.30 -3.96
C TYR A 79 3.71 -12.27 -2.95
N LEU A 80 2.50 -11.75 -3.13
CA LEU A 80 1.88 -10.87 -2.14
C LEU A 80 1.75 -11.54 -0.76
N LEU A 81 1.35 -12.81 -0.72
CA LEU A 81 1.26 -13.55 0.55
C LEU A 81 2.61 -13.75 1.22
N ARG A 82 3.68 -13.95 0.45
CA ARG A 82 5.05 -13.99 0.98
C ARG A 82 5.43 -12.63 1.58
N LEU A 83 5.24 -11.54 0.82
CA LEU A 83 5.52 -10.18 1.30
C LEU A 83 4.77 -9.81 2.58
N ILE A 84 3.50 -10.21 2.71
CA ILE A 84 2.71 -9.94 3.93
C ILE A 84 3.35 -10.61 5.16
N ARG A 85 3.87 -11.83 5.01
CA ARG A 85 4.54 -12.58 6.09
C ARG A 85 5.90 -11.98 6.39
N ASP A 86 6.69 -11.74 5.36
CA ASP A 86 8.08 -11.29 5.48
C ASP A 86 8.17 -9.86 6.04
N LEU A 87 7.22 -8.99 5.69
CA LEU A 87 7.17 -7.59 6.13
C LEU A 87 6.30 -7.36 7.38
N GLY A 88 5.63 -8.40 7.88
CA GLY A 88 4.75 -8.33 9.05
C GLY A 88 3.56 -7.36 8.88
N VAL A 89 2.99 -7.29 7.67
CA VAL A 89 1.89 -6.38 7.33
C VAL A 89 0.64 -6.73 8.14
N ALA A 90 0.05 -5.73 8.80
CA ALA A 90 -1.23 -5.87 9.48
C ALA A 90 -2.37 -5.89 8.46
N ALA A 91 -2.64 -7.06 7.88
CA ALA A 91 -3.74 -7.23 6.94
C ALA A 91 -5.08 -7.26 7.70
N PRO A 92 -6.10 -6.46 7.31
CA PRO A 92 -7.45 -6.64 7.83
C PRO A 92 -7.91 -8.09 7.59
N PRO A 93 -8.67 -8.68 8.54
CA PRO A 93 -9.11 -10.06 8.42
C PRO A 93 -9.82 -10.25 7.07
N PRO A 94 -9.48 -11.31 6.31
CA PRO A 94 -10.13 -11.55 5.03
C PRO A 94 -11.64 -11.67 5.28
N PRO A 95 -12.51 -11.13 4.40
CA PRO A 95 -13.95 -11.28 4.58
C PRO A 95 -14.24 -12.76 4.71
N THR A 96 -14.80 -13.15 5.85
CA THR A 96 -15.23 -14.52 6.11
C THR A 96 -16.24 -14.86 5.05
N ARG A 97 -15.79 -15.56 4.00
CA ARG A 97 -16.73 -16.16 3.03
C ARG A 97 -17.51 -17.14 3.85
N GLY A 98 -18.75 -16.79 4.16
CA GLY A 98 -19.69 -17.62 4.90
C GLY A 98 -19.55 -19.02 4.32
N ARG A 99 -18.98 -19.91 5.13
CA ARG A 99 -18.91 -21.33 4.82
C ARG A 99 -20.36 -21.71 4.67
N ARG A 100 -20.80 -21.87 3.41
CA ARG A 100 -22.15 -22.30 3.07
C ARG A 100 -22.30 -23.65 3.75
N LEU A 101 -22.87 -23.64 4.95
CA LEU A 101 -23.36 -24.82 5.61
C LEU A 101 -24.49 -25.29 4.70
N ALA A 102 -24.22 -26.39 4.00
CA ALA A 102 -25.21 -27.12 3.22
C ALA A 102 -26.14 -27.87 4.17
#